data_AF-A0A377SUP6-F1
#
_entry.id   AF-A0A377SUP6-F1
#
_cell.length_a   1.000
_cell.length_b   1.000
_cell.length_c   1.000
_cell.angle_alpha   90.00
_cell.angle_beta   90.00
_cell.angle_gamma   90.00
#
_symmetry.space_group_name_H-M   'P 1'
#
loop_
_entity.id
_entity.type
_entity.pdbx_description
1 polymer ?
#
loop_
_entity_poly.entity_id
_entity_poly.type
_entity_poly.pdbx_seq_one_letter_code
_entity_poly.pdbx_strand_id
1 'polypeptide(L)'
;MPTEKQSITINKEIRTAILRLHQLDEDECAELLASLQDISLSDDCSILEIIGLNAATGSVWQTLQMGELKTLLALAIGDKHATLQGCDWVHHFSQMEESRRRVYRCVDSLINMHKTEMFHHSLELMYGTETLYLAMDLLKRKQRFFGLDKSNSDT
;
A
#
# COMPACT_ATOMS: atom_id res chain seq x y z
N MET A 1 -28.95 -6.45 -11.26
CA MET A 1 -27.70 -6.88 -11.93
C MET A 1 -26.99 -5.61 -12.37
N PRO A 2 -25.72 -5.38 -12.01
CA PRO A 2 -25.00 -4.21 -12.48
C PRO A 2 -24.84 -4.34 -14.01
N THR A 3 -25.27 -3.33 -14.75
CA THR A 3 -25.11 -3.27 -16.20
C THR A 3 -23.62 -3.17 -16.55
N GLU A 4 -23.17 -3.86 -17.60
CA GLU A 4 -21.80 -3.88 -18.14
C GLU A 4 -21.13 -2.48 -18.21
N LYS A 5 -21.93 -1.44 -18.43
CA LYS A 5 -21.52 -0.02 -18.43
C LYS A 5 -20.97 0.48 -17.09
N GLN A 6 -21.52 0.01 -15.96
CA GLN A 6 -21.07 0.37 -14.61
C GLN A 6 -19.69 -0.21 -14.32
N SER A 7 -19.45 -1.47 -14.71
CA SER A 7 -18.14 -2.14 -14.55
C SER A 7 -17.03 -1.41 -15.30
N ILE A 8 -17.30 -0.97 -16.53
CA ILE A 8 -16.34 -0.21 -17.36
C ILE A 8 -16.02 1.16 -16.73
N THR A 9 -17.04 1.87 -16.22
CA THR A 9 -16.84 3.17 -15.56
C THR A 9 -16.01 3.04 -14.28
N ILE A 10 -16.33 2.06 -13.42
CA ILE A 10 -15.59 1.78 -12.19
C ILE A 10 -14.12 1.48 -12.49
N ASN A 11 -13.85 0.68 -13.52
CA ASN A 11 -12.48 0.37 -13.92
C ASN A 11 -11.69 1.62 -14.36
N LYS A 12 -12.33 2.55 -15.09
CA LYS A 12 -11.72 3.81 -15.51
C LYS A 12 -11.43 4.74 -14.34
N GLU A 13 -12.33 4.84 -13.37
CA GLU A 13 -12.17 5.67 -12.17
C GLU A 13 -11.02 5.13 -11.30
N ILE A 14 -11.01 3.82 -11.01
CA ILE A 14 -9.92 3.16 -10.27
C ILE A 14 -8.58 3.41 -10.94
N ARG A 15 -8.49 3.19 -12.27
CA ARG A 15 -7.27 3.47 -13.02
C ARG A 15 -6.84 4.93 -12.87
N THR A 16 -7.77 5.86 -12.99
CA THR A 16 -7.49 7.30 -12.92
C THR A 16 -6.99 7.70 -11.53
N ALA A 17 -7.56 7.12 -10.47
CA ALA A 17 -7.15 7.34 -9.09
C ALA A 17 -5.75 6.78 -8.83
N ILE A 18 -5.45 5.55 -9.28
CA ILE A 18 -4.12 4.93 -9.15
C ILE A 18 -3.04 5.76 -9.88
N LEU A 19 -3.35 6.31 -11.05
CA LEU A 19 -2.41 7.15 -11.81
C LEU A 19 -2.06 8.46 -11.09
N ARG A 20 -2.97 8.98 -10.26
CA ARG A 20 -2.78 10.20 -9.48
C ARG A 20 -2.57 9.92 -7.99
N LEU A 21 -2.16 8.69 -7.62
CA LEU A 21 -2.14 8.21 -6.23
C LEU A 21 -1.56 9.21 -5.22
N HIS A 22 -0.47 9.89 -5.57
CA HIS A 22 0.19 10.88 -4.70
C HIS A 22 -0.53 12.23 -4.58
N GLN A 23 -1.51 12.50 -5.43
CA GLN A 23 -2.34 13.70 -5.43
C GLN A 23 -3.65 13.48 -4.66
N LEU A 24 -3.99 12.22 -4.37
CA LEU A 24 -5.22 11.89 -3.65
C LEU A 24 -5.17 12.43 -2.22
N ASP A 25 -6.25 13.07 -1.79
CA ASP A 25 -6.46 13.39 -0.39
C ASP A 25 -6.88 12.14 0.42
N GLU A 26 -7.24 12.34 1.70
CA GLU A 26 -7.61 11.25 2.60
C GLU A 26 -8.95 10.62 2.22
N ASP A 27 -9.94 11.42 1.81
CA ASP A 27 -11.27 10.97 1.42
C ASP A 27 -11.20 10.21 0.09
N GLU A 28 -10.49 10.75 -0.90
CA GLU A 28 -10.27 10.08 -2.18
C GLU A 28 -9.51 8.75 -2.02
N CYS A 29 -8.62 8.64 -1.03
CA CYS A 29 -7.95 7.38 -0.70
C CYS A 29 -8.89 6.36 -0.06
N ALA A 30 -9.79 6.80 0.82
CA ALA A 30 -10.79 5.95 1.43
C ALA A 30 -11.77 5.41 0.37
N GLU A 31 -12.21 6.27 -0.56
CA GLU A 31 -13.07 5.89 -1.68
C GLU A 31 -12.38 4.89 -2.62
N LEU A 32 -11.10 5.12 -2.93
CA LEU A 32 -10.32 4.18 -3.73
C LEU A 32 -10.17 2.83 -3.02
N LEU A 33 -9.85 2.83 -1.72
CA LEU A 33 -9.73 1.59 -0.93
C LEU A 33 -11.04 0.80 -0.94
N ALA A 34 -12.17 1.45 -0.68
CA ALA A 34 -13.49 0.83 -0.70
C ALA A 34 -13.80 0.25 -2.08
N SER A 35 -13.54 1.01 -3.15
CA SER A 35 -13.74 0.55 -4.53
C SER A 35 -12.90 -0.69 -4.85
N LEU A 36 -11.65 -0.75 -4.37
CA LEU A 36 -10.76 -1.89 -4.55
C LEU A 36 -11.18 -3.11 -3.71
N GLN A 37 -11.85 -2.91 -2.58
CA GLN A 37 -12.39 -3.99 -1.74
C GLN A 37 -13.68 -4.58 -2.32
N ASP A 38 -14.51 -3.75 -2.99
CA ASP A 38 -15.78 -4.16 -3.58
C ASP A 38 -15.62 -4.94 -4.89
N ILE A 39 -14.54 -4.70 -5.64
CA ILE A 39 -14.23 -5.48 -6.84
C ILE A 39 -13.82 -6.90 -6.47
N SER A 40 -14.38 -7.89 -7.17
CA SER A 40 -14.08 -9.31 -6.98
C SER A 40 -12.75 -9.74 -7.63
N LEU A 41 -11.67 -8.98 -7.37
CA LEU A 41 -10.31 -9.30 -7.79
C LEU A 41 -9.50 -9.81 -6.60
N SER A 42 -8.60 -10.77 -6.87
CA SER A 42 -7.70 -11.31 -5.86
C SER A 42 -6.69 -10.25 -5.41
N ASP A 43 -6.29 -10.30 -4.14
CA ASP A 43 -5.23 -9.44 -3.60
C ASP A 43 -3.86 -9.75 -4.22
N ASP A 44 -3.70 -10.93 -4.82
CA ASP A 44 -2.48 -11.33 -5.53
C ASP A 44 -2.39 -10.74 -6.95
N CYS A 45 -3.47 -10.13 -7.46
CA CYS A 45 -3.50 -9.58 -8.81
C CYS A 45 -2.51 -8.42 -8.97
N SER A 46 -1.79 -8.41 -10.10
CA SER A 46 -0.88 -7.32 -10.45
C SER A 46 -1.64 -6.04 -10.74
N ILE A 47 -1.30 -4.96 -10.03
CA ILE A 47 -1.86 -3.64 -10.30
C ILE A 47 -1.48 -3.16 -11.71
N LEU A 48 -0.25 -3.47 -12.15
CA LEU A 48 0.26 -3.07 -13.46
C LEU A 48 -0.61 -3.62 -14.61
N GLU A 49 -1.02 -4.89 -14.50
CA GLU A 49 -1.88 -5.54 -15.49
C GLU A 49 -3.27 -4.91 -15.53
N ILE A 50 -3.84 -4.60 -14.36
CA ILE A 50 -5.16 -3.97 -14.23
C ILE A 50 -5.16 -2.58 -14.85
N ILE A 51 -4.13 -1.77 -14.56
CA ILE A 51 -4.02 -0.41 -15.08
C ILE A 51 -3.34 -0.35 -16.44
N GLY A 52 -2.98 -1.47 -17.07
CA GLY A 52 -2.31 -1.53 -18.37
C GLY A 52 -1.19 -0.49 -18.54
N LEU A 53 -0.34 -0.32 -17.54
CA LEU A 53 0.79 0.60 -17.58
C LEU A 53 2.07 -0.12 -17.98
N ASN A 54 3.00 0.61 -18.58
CA ASN A 54 4.38 0.16 -18.72
C ASN A 54 5.21 0.84 -17.62
N ALA A 55 5.61 0.08 -16.61
CA ALA A 55 6.42 0.59 -15.52
C ALA A 55 7.91 0.47 -15.82
N ALA A 56 8.72 1.39 -15.31
CA ALA A 56 10.17 1.34 -15.45
C ALA A 56 10.72 0.03 -14.85
N THR A 57 11.72 -0.55 -15.52
CA THR A 57 12.39 -1.77 -15.06
C THR A 57 12.97 -1.58 -13.66
N GLY A 58 12.61 -2.49 -12.74
CA GLY A 58 13.06 -2.45 -11.35
C GLY A 58 12.24 -1.53 -10.43
N SER A 59 11.21 -0.85 -10.94
CA SER A 59 10.30 -0.07 -10.10
C SER A 59 9.36 -0.97 -9.28
N VAL A 60 8.94 -0.50 -8.11
CA VAL A 60 7.94 -1.21 -7.27
C VAL A 60 6.63 -1.41 -8.01
N TRP A 61 6.28 -0.51 -8.94
CA TRP A 61 5.12 -0.65 -9.81
C TRP A 61 5.09 -1.96 -10.61
N GLN A 62 6.24 -2.56 -10.95
CA GLN A 62 6.28 -3.86 -11.64
C GLN A 62 5.88 -5.04 -10.76
N THR A 63 6.06 -4.91 -9.45
CA THR A 63 5.81 -5.96 -8.47
C THR A 63 4.74 -5.54 -7.48
N LEU A 64 3.92 -4.54 -7.80
CA LEU A 64 2.84 -4.05 -6.95
C LEU A 64 1.59 -4.92 -7.16
N GLN A 65 1.15 -5.57 -6.09
CA GLN A 65 -0.09 -6.34 -6.07
C GLN A 65 -1.24 -5.54 -5.44
N MET A 66 -2.47 -6.01 -5.68
CA MET A 66 -3.70 -5.44 -5.15
C MET A 66 -3.70 -5.35 -3.63
N GLY A 67 -3.31 -6.41 -2.93
CA GLY A 67 -3.25 -6.44 -1.47
C GLY A 67 -2.28 -5.40 -0.90
N GLU A 68 -1.14 -5.21 -1.56
CA GLU A 68 -0.18 -4.18 -1.16
C GLU A 68 -0.74 -2.77 -1.36
N LEU A 69 -1.37 -2.48 -2.50
CA LEU A 69 -1.98 -1.17 -2.75
C LEU A 69 -3.06 -0.85 -1.70
N LYS A 70 -3.93 -1.82 -1.38
CA LYS A 70 -4.92 -1.69 -0.31
C LYS A 70 -4.27 -1.37 1.03
N THR A 71 -3.16 -2.05 1.36
CA THR A 71 -2.39 -1.80 2.59
C THR A 71 -1.82 -0.38 2.65
N LEU A 72 -1.27 0.11 1.53
CA LEU A 72 -0.74 1.46 1.43
C LEU A 72 -1.82 2.54 1.55
N LEU A 73 -3.00 2.30 0.98
CA LEU A 73 -4.16 3.19 1.14
C LEU A 73 -4.67 3.20 2.58
N ALA A 74 -4.76 2.04 3.23
CA ALA A 74 -5.13 1.94 4.64
C ALA A 74 -4.17 2.72 5.56
N LEU A 75 -2.86 2.61 5.30
CA LEU A 75 -1.84 3.42 5.98
C LEU A 75 -2.05 4.92 5.74
N ALA A 76 -2.32 5.32 4.50
CA ALA A 76 -2.51 6.72 4.13
C ALA A 76 -3.70 7.38 4.85
N ILE A 77 -4.78 6.63 5.09
CA ILE A 77 -5.97 7.11 5.81
C ILE A 77 -5.92 6.81 7.32
N GLY A 78 -4.92 6.06 7.78
CA GLY A 78 -4.78 5.68 9.19
C GLY A 78 -5.80 4.63 9.67
N ASP A 79 -6.36 3.83 8.75
CA ASP A 79 -7.21 2.70 9.09
C ASP A 79 -6.34 1.55 9.62
N LYS A 80 -6.28 1.43 10.95
CA LYS A 80 -5.48 0.41 11.61
C LYS A 80 -5.96 -1.01 11.32
N HIS A 81 -7.26 -1.23 11.19
CA HIS A 81 -7.80 -2.56 10.98
C HIS A 81 -7.45 -3.05 9.58
N ALA A 82 -7.72 -2.22 8.56
CA ALA A 82 -7.33 -2.54 7.19
C ALA A 82 -5.81 -2.64 7.02
N THR A 83 -5.03 -1.83 7.75
CA THR A 83 -3.56 -1.93 7.75
C THR A 83 -3.08 -3.29 8.27
N LEU A 84 -3.64 -3.77 9.38
CA LEU A 84 -3.28 -5.08 9.95
C LEU A 84 -3.68 -6.24 9.02
N GLN A 85 -4.88 -6.18 8.41
CA GLN A 85 -5.28 -7.17 7.41
C GLN A 85 -4.31 -7.21 6.22
N GLY A 86 -3.89 -6.04 5.74
CA GLY A 86 -2.88 -5.92 4.70
C GLY A 86 -1.52 -6.48 5.11
N CYS A 87 -1.07 -6.22 6.33
CA CYS A 87 0.18 -6.77 6.85
C CYS A 87 0.15 -8.30 6.95
N ASP A 88 -0.98 -8.88 7.34
CA ASP A 88 -1.18 -10.33 7.35
C ASP A 88 -1.11 -10.94 5.93
N TRP A 89 -1.74 -10.28 4.94
CA TRP A 89 -1.59 -10.68 3.54
C TRP A 89 -0.11 -10.63 3.09
N VAL A 90 0.60 -9.53 3.38
CA VAL A 90 2.04 -9.38 3.04
C VAL A 90 2.89 -10.46 3.70
N HIS A 91 2.58 -10.86 4.93
CA HIS A 91 3.29 -11.92 5.64
C HIS A 91 3.21 -13.26 4.89
N HIS A 92 2.05 -13.58 4.31
CA HIS A 92 1.82 -14.82 3.57
C HIS A 92 2.24 -14.74 2.09
N PHE A 93 2.37 -13.54 1.52
CA PHE A 93 2.76 -13.34 0.13
C PHE A 93 4.29 -13.44 -0.05
N SER A 94 4.81 -14.65 -0.27
CA SER A 94 6.25 -14.95 -0.30
C SER A 94 7.05 -14.35 -1.47
N GLN A 95 6.37 -13.92 -2.54
CA GLN A 95 7.02 -13.37 -3.75
C GLN A 95 7.48 -11.90 -3.59
N MET A 96 7.06 -11.21 -2.53
CA MET A 96 7.52 -9.85 -2.23
C MET A 96 9.00 -9.84 -1.80
N GLU A 97 9.72 -8.80 -2.24
CA GLU A 97 11.09 -8.52 -1.81
C GLU A 97 11.21 -8.41 -0.28
N GLU A 98 12.25 -9.02 0.28
CA GLU A 98 12.37 -9.17 1.74
C GLU A 98 12.58 -7.83 2.45
N SER A 99 13.25 -6.87 1.82
CA SER A 99 13.39 -5.50 2.33
C SER A 99 12.03 -4.80 2.43
N ARG A 100 11.16 -4.98 1.43
CA ARG A 100 9.80 -4.42 1.40
C ARG A 100 8.91 -5.07 2.45
N ARG A 101 8.94 -6.41 2.53
CA ARG A 101 8.22 -7.18 3.56
C ARG A 101 8.63 -6.78 4.98
N ARG A 102 9.91 -6.49 5.20
CA ARG A 102 10.43 -6.05 6.51
C ARG A 102 9.77 -4.77 7.02
N VAL A 103 9.47 -3.81 6.14
CA VAL A 103 8.76 -2.57 6.49
C VAL A 103 7.37 -2.89 7.04
N TYR A 104 6.59 -3.71 6.33
CA TYR A 104 5.24 -4.10 6.79
C TYR A 104 5.27 -4.90 8.10
N ARG A 105 6.25 -5.79 8.31
CA ARG A 105 6.42 -6.47 9.61
C ARG A 105 6.73 -5.49 10.74
N CYS A 106 7.50 -4.43 10.46
CA CYS A 106 7.77 -3.37 11.42
C CYS A 106 6.50 -2.57 11.74
N VAL A 107 5.71 -2.22 10.72
CA VAL A 107 4.40 -1.57 10.87
C VAL A 107 3.47 -2.41 11.74
N ASP A 108 3.30 -3.69 11.44
CA ASP A 108 2.46 -4.62 12.21
C ASP A 108 2.88 -4.66 13.69
N SER A 109 4.19 -4.80 13.94
CA SER A 109 4.73 -4.83 15.30
C SER A 109 4.48 -3.52 16.04
N LEU A 110 4.65 -2.37 15.38
CA LEU A 110 4.40 -1.06 15.97
C LEU A 110 2.92 -0.82 16.30
N ILE A 111 1.99 -1.33 15.49
CA ILE A 111 0.54 -1.24 15.77
C ILE A 111 0.16 -2.12 16.96
N ASN A 112 0.69 -3.34 17.03
CA ASN A 112 0.37 -4.32 18.06
C ASN A 112 1.12 -4.08 19.40
N MET A 113 2.18 -3.27 19.38
CA MET A 113 2.95 -2.94 20.58
C MET A 113 2.27 -1.89 21.47
N HIS A 114 2.23 -2.20 22.76
CA HIS A 114 1.90 -1.23 23.80
C HIS A 114 3.19 -0.53 24.25
N LYS A 115 3.22 0.81 24.26
CA LYS A 115 4.39 1.65 24.66
C LYS A 115 5.64 1.44 23.81
N THR A 116 5.55 1.76 22.52
CA THR A 116 6.64 1.70 21.53
C THR A 116 7.95 2.35 21.98
N GLU A 117 7.88 3.45 22.74
CA GLU A 117 9.06 4.20 23.20
C GLU A 117 10.00 3.38 24.11
N MET A 118 9.46 2.40 24.85
CA MET A 118 10.26 1.54 25.73
C MET A 118 11.06 0.49 24.97
N PHE A 119 10.72 0.23 23.71
CA PHE A 119 11.30 -0.85 22.89
C PHE A 119 12.06 -0.33 21.67
N HIS A 120 12.27 0.98 21.57
CA HIS A 120 12.92 1.61 20.41
C HIS A 120 14.23 0.94 20.03
N HIS A 121 15.14 0.77 21.01
CA HIS A 121 16.44 0.16 20.76
C HIS A 121 16.34 -1.29 20.23
N SER A 122 15.43 -2.09 20.78
CA SER A 122 15.21 -3.47 20.31
C SER A 122 14.62 -3.51 18.90
N LEU A 123 13.73 -2.57 18.57
CA LEU A 123 13.16 -2.44 17.24
C LEU A 123 14.21 -2.04 16.20
N GLU A 124 15.13 -1.13 16.55
CA GLU A 124 16.25 -0.76 15.69
C GLU A 124 17.16 -1.96 15.39
N LEU A 125 17.47 -2.78 16.40
CA LEU A 125 18.26 -4.00 16.21
C LEU A 125 17.56 -5.04 15.31
N MET A 126 16.23 -5.14 15.40
CA MET A 126 15.45 -6.13 14.65
C MET A 126 15.19 -5.73 13.19
N TYR A 127 14.81 -4.48 12.97
CA TYR A 127 14.36 -3.99 11.66
C TYR A 127 15.39 -3.13 10.93
N GLY A 128 16.39 -2.61 11.66
CA GLY A 128 17.26 -1.54 11.19
C GLY A 128 16.62 -0.17 11.36
N THR A 129 17.46 0.84 11.58
CA THR A 129 17.04 2.23 11.81
C THR A 129 16.17 2.75 10.67
N GLU A 130 16.61 2.63 9.41
CA GLU A 130 15.86 3.14 8.24
C GLU A 130 14.43 2.56 8.16
N THR A 131 14.29 1.24 8.33
CA THR A 131 12.99 0.56 8.33
C THR A 131 12.08 1.06 9.45
N LEU A 132 12.62 1.20 10.66
CA LEU A 132 11.85 1.65 11.83
C LEU A 132 11.33 3.07 11.61
N TYR A 133 12.19 4.01 11.19
CA TYR A 133 11.77 5.38 10.92
C TYR A 133 10.75 5.46 9.79
N LEU A 134 10.94 4.71 8.70
CA LEU A 134 9.96 4.65 7.61
C LEU A 134 8.61 4.11 8.10
N ALA A 135 8.57 3.02 8.86
CA ALA A 135 7.34 2.47 9.42
C ALA A 135 6.63 3.47 10.35
N MET A 136 7.38 4.18 11.19
CA MET A 136 6.85 5.24 12.05
C MET A 136 6.29 6.42 11.24
N ASP A 137 6.96 6.83 10.17
CA ASP A 137 6.50 7.92 9.31
C ASP A 137 5.26 7.53 8.49
N LEU A 138 5.15 6.28 8.06
CA LEU A 138 3.93 5.72 7.45
C LEU A 138 2.75 5.76 8.44
N LEU A 139 2.96 5.28 9.67
CA LEU A 139 1.92 5.29 10.71
C LEU A 139 1.49 6.70 11.14
N LYS A 140 2.43 7.66 11.12
CA LYS A 140 2.16 9.08 11.38
C LYS A 140 1.63 9.81 10.15
N ARG A 141 1.47 9.12 9.01
CA ARG A 141 1.06 9.68 7.70
C ARG A 141 1.94 10.83 7.20
N LYS A 142 3.21 10.87 7.64
CA LYS A 142 4.23 11.80 7.14
C LYS A 142 4.80 11.36 5.80
N GLN A 143 4.86 10.05 5.59
CA GLN A 143 5.18 9.41 4.32
C GLN A 143 3.96 8.61 3.87
N ARG A 144 3.72 8.56 2.56
CA ARG A 144 2.67 7.76 1.93
C ARG A 144 3.25 7.01 0.74
N PHE A 145 2.68 5.85 0.43
CA PHE A 145 2.98 5.11 -0.81
C PHE A 145 4.49 4.84 -0.99
N PHE A 146 5.18 4.36 0.06
CA PHE A 146 6.62 4.14 0.00
C PHE A 146 6.99 3.17 -1.14
N GLY A 147 8.11 3.44 -1.81
CA GLY A 147 8.56 2.64 -2.95
C GLY A 147 7.79 2.88 -4.26
N LEU A 148 6.58 3.44 -4.19
CA LEU A 148 5.91 4.00 -5.35
C LEU A 148 6.45 5.42 -5.53
N ASP A 149 7.54 5.55 -6.27
CA ASP A 149 8.01 6.87 -6.65
C ASP A 149 6.88 7.59 -7.40
N LYS A 150 6.71 8.89 -7.12
CA LYS A 150 5.92 9.76 -8.00
C LYS A 150 6.52 9.54 -9.38
N SER A 151 5.76 8.90 -10.27
CA SER A 151 6.12 8.86 -11.68
C SER A 151 6.53 10.28 -12.03
N ASN A 152 7.81 10.49 -12.38
CA ASN A 152 8.29 11.78 -12.84
C ASN A 152 7.46 12.11 -14.07
N SER A 153 6.40 12.89 -13.88
CA SER A 153 5.81 13.70 -14.92
C SER A 153 6.73 14.90 -15.12
N ASP A 154 7.94 14.64 -15.58
CA ASP A 154 8.93 15.64 -15.99
C ASP A 154 9.71 15.02 -17.16
N THR A 155 9.11 14.94 -18.35
CA THR A 155 9.38 15.81 -19.51
C THR A 155 8.55 15.35 -20.72
#